data_AF-A0A9D6SH00-F1
#
_entry.id   AF-A0A9D6SH00-F1
#
_cell.length_a   1.000
_cell.length_b   1.000
_cell.length_c   1.000
_cell.angle_alpha   90.00
_cell.angle_beta   90.00
_cell.angle_gamma   90.00
#
_symmetry.space_group_name_H-M   'P 1'
#
loop_
_entity.id
_entity.type
_entity.pdbx_description
1 polymer ?
#
loop_
_entity_poly.entity_id
_entity_poly.type
_entity_poly.pdbx_seq_one_letter_code
_entity_poly.pdbx_strand_id
1 'polypeptide(L)'
;WKLRLASCELTNLERRVLGIAREGDVDGADIPKIYFDYLRSGQAESLQPVFYHNALDIVTLAALGVEMARILREEDGALDSSLDLFSLSRILERARAGDRAVAACREALKQGLPLNVESQALWQLAAQHKRRREHPQAVELWTELSRREEPLAVDALEELAIHYEHRCRDAAGAMAFATAALARLGGTSQTTSRFRQLTRRLDRLRRKSSSDL
;
A
#
# COMPACT_ATOMS: atom_id res chain seq x y z
N TRP A 1 -10.57 -1.73 -2.39
CA TRP A 1 -11.16 -1.61 -3.74
C TRP A 1 -10.25 -1.00 -4.79
N LYS A 2 -9.67 0.21 -4.63
CA LYS A 2 -8.87 0.88 -5.68
C LYS A 2 -7.80 0.02 -6.36
N LEU A 3 -7.13 -0.88 -5.62
CA LEU A 3 -6.12 -1.76 -6.23
C LEU A 3 -6.74 -2.83 -7.15
N ARG A 4 -7.94 -3.31 -6.82
CA ARG A 4 -8.69 -4.30 -7.60
C ARG A 4 -9.50 -3.66 -8.72
N LEU A 5 -10.14 -2.53 -8.44
CA LEU A 5 -11.04 -1.84 -9.35
C LEU A 5 -10.28 -0.74 -10.08
N ALA A 6 -10.23 -0.83 -11.41
CA ALA A 6 -9.59 0.18 -12.26
C ALA A 6 -10.22 1.58 -12.13
N SER A 7 -11.50 1.65 -11.73
CA SER A 7 -12.23 2.90 -11.44
C SER A 7 -12.89 2.82 -10.07
N CYS A 8 -12.82 3.92 -9.31
CA CYS A 8 -13.58 4.12 -8.07
C CYS A 8 -14.76 5.08 -8.27
N GLU A 9 -15.22 5.28 -9.50
CA GLU A 9 -16.49 5.97 -9.76
C GLU A 9 -17.62 5.24 -9.05
N LEU A 10 -18.57 6.02 -8.54
CA LEU A 10 -19.61 5.52 -7.66
C LEU A 10 -20.47 4.44 -8.34
N THR A 11 -20.79 4.62 -9.62
CA THR A 11 -21.50 3.64 -10.45
C THR A 11 -20.74 2.32 -10.62
N ASN A 12 -19.41 2.36 -10.67
CA ASN A 12 -18.61 1.13 -10.71
C ASN A 12 -18.58 0.44 -9.34
N LEU A 13 -18.52 1.21 -8.25
CA LEU A 13 -18.58 0.67 -6.90
C LEU A 13 -19.95 0.04 -6.60
N GLU A 14 -21.04 0.65 -7.02
CA GLU A 14 -22.39 0.07 -6.95
C GLU A 14 -22.43 -1.31 -7.57
N ARG A 15 -21.97 -1.44 -8.82
CA ARG A 15 -22.02 -2.70 -9.54
C ARG A 15 -21.09 -3.75 -8.96
N ARG A 16 -19.86 -3.36 -8.60
CA ARG A 16 -18.77 -4.29 -8.24
C ARG A 16 -18.68 -4.61 -6.76
N VAL A 17 -19.30 -3.80 -5.90
CA VAL A 17 -19.29 -3.96 -4.44
C VAL A 17 -20.70 -4.19 -3.92
N LEU A 18 -21.67 -3.36 -4.32
CA LEU A 18 -23.05 -3.45 -3.80
C LEU A 18 -23.98 -4.34 -4.65
N GLY A 19 -23.57 -4.73 -5.87
CA GLY A 19 -24.40 -5.47 -6.81
C GLY A 19 -25.57 -4.66 -7.38
N ILE A 20 -25.50 -3.33 -7.34
CA ILE A 20 -26.58 -2.42 -7.77
C ILE A 20 -26.31 -1.92 -9.19
N ALA A 21 -27.37 -1.76 -9.99
CA ALA A 21 -27.34 -1.05 -11.26
C ALA A 21 -28.41 0.05 -11.25
N ARG A 22 -28.01 1.29 -11.53
CA ARG A 22 -28.94 2.43 -11.64
C ARG A 22 -29.73 2.35 -12.95
N GLU A 23 -31.01 2.70 -12.88
CA GLU A 23 -31.87 2.93 -14.05
C GLU A 23 -32.40 4.37 -14.02
N GLY A 24 -32.39 5.04 -15.18
CA GLY A 24 -32.97 6.38 -15.34
C GLY A 24 -32.19 7.53 -14.68
N ASP A 25 -30.97 7.28 -14.21
CA ASP A 25 -30.09 8.33 -13.66
C ASP A 25 -29.45 9.17 -14.77
N VAL A 26 -29.22 10.45 -14.50
CA VAL A 26 -28.52 11.35 -15.42
C VAL A 26 -27.02 11.12 -15.36
N ASP A 27 -26.31 11.30 -16.48
CA ASP A 27 -24.85 11.27 -16.46
C ASP A 27 -24.33 12.45 -15.63
N GLY A 28 -23.42 12.18 -14.69
CA GLY A 28 -22.79 13.20 -13.87
C GLY A 28 -22.09 14.29 -14.71
N ALA A 29 -21.63 13.97 -15.92
CA ALA A 29 -21.05 14.92 -16.85
C ALA A 29 -22.06 15.95 -17.38
N ASP A 30 -23.35 15.62 -17.42
CA ASP A 30 -24.42 16.52 -17.89
C ASP A 30 -24.95 17.46 -16.79
N ILE A 31 -24.73 17.13 -15.51
CA ILE A 31 -25.21 17.90 -14.36
C ILE A 31 -24.81 19.38 -14.42
N PRO A 32 -23.54 19.75 -14.72
CA PRO A 32 -23.15 21.16 -14.82
C PRO A 32 -23.97 21.92 -15.86
N LYS A 33 -24.21 21.31 -17.03
CA LYS A 33 -24.99 21.92 -18.10
C LYS A 33 -26.45 22.17 -17.65
N ILE A 34 -27.08 21.15 -17.07
CA ILE A 34 -28.46 21.24 -16.55
C ILE A 34 -28.58 22.36 -15.51
N TYR A 35 -27.60 22.45 -14.60
CA TYR A 35 -27.57 23.51 -13.59
C TYR A 35 -27.43 24.92 -14.20
N PHE A 36 -26.56 25.10 -15.19
CA PHE A 36 -26.42 26.39 -15.88
C PHE A 36 -27.63 26.75 -16.74
N ASP A 37 -28.33 25.76 -17.29
CA ASP A 37 -29.60 25.97 -18.01
C ASP A 37 -30.69 26.47 -17.05
N TYR A 38 -30.76 25.90 -15.84
CA TYR A 38 -31.62 26.42 -14.77
C TYR A 38 -31.28 27.87 -14.39
N LEU A 39 -30.00 28.20 -14.16
CA LEU A 39 -29.59 29.57 -13.78
C LEU A 39 -29.97 30.62 -14.82
N ARG A 40 -30.04 30.24 -16.10
CA ARG A 40 -30.42 31.14 -17.21
C ARG A 40 -31.93 31.22 -17.41
N SER A 41 -32.63 30.09 -17.33
CA SER A 41 -34.05 29.99 -17.64
C SER A 41 -34.98 30.25 -16.45
N GLY A 42 -34.48 30.02 -15.23
CA GLY A 42 -35.29 30.00 -14.00
C GLY A 42 -36.20 28.76 -13.87
N GLN A 43 -36.17 27.80 -14.80
CA GLN A 43 -37.05 26.64 -14.82
C GLN A 43 -36.51 25.51 -13.94
N ALA A 44 -37.03 25.40 -12.72
CA ALA A 44 -36.55 24.46 -11.72
C ALA A 44 -36.88 22.99 -12.05
N GLU A 45 -37.88 22.72 -12.89
CA GLU A 45 -38.29 21.38 -13.30
C GLU A 45 -37.12 20.60 -13.94
N SER A 46 -36.24 21.31 -14.63
CA SER A 46 -35.03 20.74 -15.25
C SER A 46 -34.03 20.15 -14.24
N LEU A 47 -34.08 20.56 -12.96
CA LEU A 47 -33.18 20.07 -11.91
C LEU A 47 -33.61 18.74 -11.28
N GLN A 48 -34.84 18.27 -11.53
CA GLN A 48 -35.33 17.04 -10.90
C GLN A 48 -34.39 15.82 -11.09
N PRO A 49 -33.82 15.56 -12.29
CA PRO A 49 -32.85 14.49 -12.48
C PRO A 49 -31.55 14.68 -11.67
N VAL A 50 -31.11 15.93 -11.48
CA VAL A 50 -29.91 16.25 -10.68
C VAL A 50 -30.14 15.95 -9.21
N PHE A 51 -31.32 16.29 -8.67
CA PHE A 51 -31.66 15.95 -7.29
C PHE A 51 -31.78 14.44 -7.09
N TYR A 52 -32.35 13.73 -8.05
CA TYR A 52 -32.43 12.28 -8.02
C TYR A 52 -31.03 11.64 -8.02
N HIS A 53 -30.13 12.08 -8.90
CA HIS A 53 -28.73 11.65 -8.92
C HIS A 53 -28.05 11.86 -7.57
N ASN A 54 -28.13 13.06 -7.01
CA ASN A 54 -27.52 13.38 -5.72
C ASN A 54 -28.09 12.53 -4.58
N ALA A 55 -29.39 12.24 -4.60
CA ALA A 55 -30.01 11.36 -3.62
C ALA A 55 -29.46 9.93 -3.73
N LEU A 56 -29.33 9.39 -4.95
CA LEU A 56 -28.70 8.10 -5.18
C LEU A 56 -27.25 8.07 -4.72
N ASP A 57 -26.49 9.14 -4.97
CA ASP A 57 -25.10 9.26 -4.53
C ASP A 57 -24.96 9.19 -3.00
N ILE A 58 -25.79 9.94 -2.26
CA ILE A 58 -25.79 9.94 -0.80
C ILE A 58 -26.13 8.55 -0.26
N VAL A 59 -27.18 7.92 -0.79
CA VAL A 59 -27.60 6.57 -0.37
C VAL A 59 -26.50 5.55 -0.65
N THR A 60 -25.86 5.64 -1.81
CA THR A 60 -24.80 4.73 -2.22
C THR A 60 -23.56 4.88 -1.35
N LEU A 61 -23.15 6.11 -1.06
CA LEU A 61 -22.02 6.37 -0.16
C LEU A 61 -22.30 5.84 1.25
N ALA A 62 -23.53 5.98 1.75
CA ALA A 62 -23.95 5.40 3.02
C ALA A 62 -23.87 3.86 2.99
N ALA A 63 -24.37 3.22 1.93
CA ALA A 63 -24.32 1.77 1.76
C ALA A 63 -22.87 1.24 1.69
N LEU A 64 -21.98 1.91 0.94
CA LEU A 64 -20.55 1.59 0.92
C LEU A 64 -19.91 1.74 2.30
N GLY A 65 -20.33 2.74 3.08
CA GLY A 65 -19.89 2.93 4.46
C GLY A 65 -20.28 1.76 5.37
N VAL A 66 -21.51 1.25 5.25
CA VAL A 66 -21.97 0.06 5.96
C VAL A 66 -21.15 -1.17 5.57
N GLU A 67 -20.91 -1.36 4.27
CA GLU A 67 -20.10 -2.48 3.78
C GLU A 67 -18.66 -2.44 4.32
N MET A 68 -18.03 -1.25 4.31
CA MET A 68 -16.72 -1.07 4.93
C MET A 68 -16.73 -1.38 6.44
N ALA A 69 -17.80 -1.00 7.15
CA ALA A 69 -17.93 -1.29 8.57
C ALA A 69 -18.06 -2.80 8.83
N ARG A 70 -18.84 -3.53 8.02
CA ARG A 70 -18.95 -4.99 8.09
C ARG A 70 -17.60 -5.67 7.89
N ILE A 71 -16.86 -5.29 6.86
CA ILE A 71 -15.50 -5.78 6.58
C ILE A 71 -14.57 -5.52 7.77
N LEU A 72 -14.61 -4.31 8.33
CA LEU A 72 -13.78 -3.94 9.49
C LEU A 72 -14.18 -4.67 10.78
N ARG A 73 -15.40 -5.19 10.86
CA ARG A 73 -15.91 -5.97 12.01
C ARG A 73 -15.82 -7.49 11.80
N GLU A 74 -15.35 -7.93 10.63
CA GLU A 74 -15.25 -9.37 10.26
C GLU A 74 -16.61 -10.09 10.30
N GLU A 75 -17.71 -9.36 10.02
CA GLU A 75 -19.07 -9.89 10.16
C GLU A 75 -19.50 -10.83 9.01
N ASP A 76 -18.83 -10.74 7.84
CA ASP A 76 -19.10 -11.57 6.67
C ASP A 76 -17.80 -12.12 6.07
N GLY A 77 -17.27 -13.21 6.63
CA GLY A 77 -16.19 -13.98 6.02
C GLY A 77 -14.90 -13.20 5.72
N ALA A 78 -13.92 -13.89 5.10
CA ALA A 78 -12.72 -13.23 4.61
C ALA A 78 -13.03 -12.57 3.25
N LEU A 79 -12.44 -11.39 3.00
CA LEU A 79 -12.42 -10.81 1.66
C LEU A 79 -11.80 -11.81 0.68
N ASP A 80 -12.50 -12.11 -0.42
CA ASP A 80 -12.04 -13.08 -1.43
C ASP A 80 -10.88 -12.56 -2.30
N SER A 81 -10.63 -11.25 -2.30
CA SER A 81 -9.57 -10.66 -3.10
C SER A 81 -8.34 -10.33 -2.27
N SER A 82 -7.20 -10.90 -2.65
CA SER A 82 -5.88 -10.55 -2.12
C SER A 82 -5.56 -9.05 -2.17
N LEU A 83 -5.97 -8.35 -3.23
CA LEU A 83 -5.80 -6.89 -3.37
C LEU A 83 -6.63 -6.09 -2.37
N ASP A 84 -7.84 -6.57 -2.04
CA ASP A 84 -8.67 -5.94 -1.02
C ASP A 84 -8.18 -6.28 0.39
N LEU A 85 -7.70 -7.50 0.64
CA LEU A 85 -7.02 -7.86 1.89
C LEU A 85 -5.77 -7.02 2.14
N PHE A 86 -4.96 -6.79 1.10
CA PHE A 86 -3.80 -5.90 1.20
C PHE A 86 -4.23 -4.44 1.43
N SER A 87 -5.32 -3.99 0.79
CA SER A 87 -5.87 -2.65 1.07
C SER A 87 -6.38 -2.54 2.52
N LEU A 88 -7.02 -3.58 3.04
CA LEU A 88 -7.52 -3.68 4.41
C LEU A 88 -6.37 -3.64 5.42
N SER A 89 -5.26 -4.37 5.17
CA SER A 89 -4.09 -4.35 6.06
C SER A 89 -3.54 -2.92 6.25
N ARG A 90 -3.52 -2.12 5.18
CA ARG A 90 -3.10 -0.72 5.22
C ARG A 90 -4.06 0.19 5.97
N ILE A 91 -5.36 -0.12 5.97
CA ILE A 91 -6.36 0.62 6.76
C ILE A 91 -6.19 0.29 8.24
N LEU A 92 -6.08 -1.00 8.57
CA LEU A 92 -5.88 -1.49 9.93
C LEU A 92 -4.57 -0.98 10.54
N GLU A 93 -3.51 -0.87 9.75
CA GLU A 93 -2.25 -0.26 10.19
C GLU A 93 -2.44 1.20 10.60
N ARG A 94 -3.14 2.01 9.79
CA ARG A 94 -3.44 3.42 10.12
C ARG A 94 -4.31 3.53 11.36
N ALA A 95 -5.23 2.58 11.56
CA ALA A 95 -6.06 2.47 12.74
C ALA A 95 -5.31 1.89 13.97
N ARG A 96 -4.01 1.57 13.86
CA ARG A 96 -3.18 0.94 14.90
C ARG A 96 -3.68 -0.43 15.37
N ALA A 97 -4.52 -1.10 14.58
CA ALA A 97 -4.97 -2.47 14.81
C ALA A 97 -3.92 -3.47 14.31
N GLY A 98 -2.76 -3.49 14.98
CA GLY A 98 -1.56 -4.14 14.47
C GLY A 98 -1.72 -5.63 14.13
N ASP A 99 -2.37 -6.42 15.00
CA ASP A 99 -2.45 -7.88 14.81
C ASP A 99 -3.32 -8.22 13.61
N ARG A 100 -4.44 -7.53 13.49
CA ARG A 100 -5.36 -7.64 12.35
C ARG A 100 -4.69 -7.17 11.06
N ALA A 101 -3.90 -6.10 11.10
CA ALA A 101 -3.14 -5.63 9.95
C ALA A 101 -2.14 -6.69 9.45
N VAL A 102 -1.42 -7.34 10.37
CA VAL A 102 -0.48 -8.42 10.05
C VAL A 102 -1.23 -9.63 9.47
N ALA A 103 -2.34 -10.04 10.09
CA ALA A 103 -3.16 -11.16 9.62
C ALA A 103 -3.69 -10.93 8.20
N ALA A 104 -4.29 -9.76 7.94
CA ALA A 104 -4.80 -9.40 6.62
C ALA A 104 -3.69 -9.35 5.55
N CYS A 105 -2.51 -8.82 5.89
CA CYS A 105 -1.38 -8.77 4.96
C CYS A 105 -0.83 -10.17 4.62
N ARG A 106 -0.75 -11.06 5.62
CA ARG A 106 -0.32 -12.45 5.42
C ARG A 106 -1.31 -13.23 4.56
N GLU A 107 -2.60 -13.06 4.81
CA GLU A 107 -3.63 -13.72 4.00
C GLU A 107 -3.61 -13.20 2.56
N ALA A 108 -3.41 -11.89 2.35
CA ALA A 108 -3.22 -11.34 1.00
C ALA A 108 -2.03 -11.98 0.26
N LEU A 109 -0.87 -12.11 0.93
CA LEU A 109 0.32 -12.75 0.36
C LEU A 109 0.06 -14.22 0.03
N LYS A 110 -0.61 -14.95 0.92
CA LYS A 110 -0.95 -16.38 0.74
C LYS A 110 -1.87 -16.61 -0.45
N GLN A 111 -2.84 -15.72 -0.68
CA GLN A 111 -3.75 -15.79 -1.83
C GLN A 111 -3.09 -15.38 -3.16
N GLY A 112 -1.89 -14.80 -3.10
CA GLY A 112 -1.14 -14.33 -4.27
C GLY A 112 -1.49 -12.91 -4.66
N LEU A 113 -0.46 -12.11 -4.94
CA LEU A 113 -0.57 -10.71 -5.35
C LEU A 113 0.21 -10.50 -6.66
N PRO A 114 -0.18 -9.50 -7.48
CA PRO A 114 0.69 -9.03 -8.56
C PRO A 114 2.06 -8.61 -8.00
N LEU A 115 3.15 -8.91 -8.72
CA LEU A 115 4.54 -8.78 -8.23
C LEU A 115 4.87 -7.41 -7.60
N ASN A 116 4.37 -6.33 -8.20
CA ASN A 116 4.56 -4.97 -7.70
C ASN A 116 3.85 -4.73 -6.36
N VAL A 117 2.64 -5.28 -6.19
CA VAL A 117 1.85 -5.18 -4.96
C VAL A 117 2.40 -6.12 -3.90
N GLU A 118 2.82 -7.32 -4.29
CA GLU A 118 3.44 -8.30 -3.40
C GLU A 118 4.70 -7.75 -2.73
N SER A 119 5.57 -7.09 -3.51
CA SER A 119 6.77 -6.44 -2.96
C SER A 119 6.42 -5.35 -1.94
N GLN A 120 5.35 -4.58 -2.18
CA GLN A 120 4.85 -3.60 -1.20
C GLN A 120 4.31 -4.28 0.06
N ALA A 121 3.61 -5.41 -0.09
CA ALA A 121 3.06 -6.18 1.02
C ALA A 121 4.14 -6.79 1.91
N LEU A 122 5.18 -7.39 1.30
CA LEU A 122 6.35 -7.88 2.02
C LEU A 122 7.06 -6.76 2.78
N TRP A 123 7.24 -5.59 2.15
CA TRP A 123 7.89 -4.44 2.77
C TRP A 123 7.12 -3.93 3.97
N GLN A 124 5.80 -3.78 3.82
CA GLN A 124 4.92 -3.36 4.90
C GLN A 124 4.93 -4.37 6.06
N LEU A 125 4.86 -5.67 5.76
CA LEU A 125 4.89 -6.73 6.76
C LEU A 125 6.23 -6.78 7.52
N ALA A 126 7.35 -6.58 6.82
CA ALA A 126 8.67 -6.49 7.44
C ALA A 126 8.78 -5.29 8.39
N ALA A 127 8.23 -4.13 7.99
CA ALA A 127 8.19 -2.94 8.84
C ALA A 127 7.33 -3.17 10.10
N GLN A 128 6.24 -3.92 10.01
CA GLN A 128 5.42 -4.32 11.17
C GLN A 128 6.21 -5.21 12.14
N HIS A 129 6.84 -6.27 11.63
CA HIS A 129 7.68 -7.17 12.41
C HIS A 129 8.82 -6.42 13.10
N LYS A 130 9.49 -5.50 12.38
CA LYS A 130 10.52 -4.62 12.96
C LYS A 130 9.99 -3.80 14.14
N ARG A 131 8.81 -3.17 14.02
CA ARG A 131 8.20 -2.37 15.10
C ARG A 131 7.84 -3.20 16.33
N ARG A 132 7.48 -4.46 16.14
CA ARG A 132 7.18 -5.44 17.20
C ARG A 132 8.42 -6.09 17.80
N ARG A 133 9.62 -5.74 17.31
CA ARG A 133 10.91 -6.37 17.68
C ARG A 133 11.01 -7.84 17.28
N GLU A 134 10.15 -8.30 16.36
CA GLU A 134 10.16 -9.61 15.73
C GLU A 134 11.19 -9.60 14.58
N HIS A 135 12.44 -9.38 14.95
CA HIS A 135 13.51 -9.14 13.97
C HIS A 135 13.79 -10.31 13.01
N PRO A 136 13.76 -11.59 13.44
CA PRO A 136 13.97 -12.71 12.53
C PRO A 136 12.99 -12.70 11.35
N GLN A 137 11.70 -12.49 11.62
CA GLN A 137 10.65 -12.43 10.60
C GLN A 137 10.85 -11.25 9.64
N ALA A 138 11.29 -10.09 10.15
CA ALA A 138 11.60 -8.94 9.29
C ALA A 138 12.79 -9.23 8.36
N VAL A 139 13.83 -9.91 8.85
CA VAL A 139 15.02 -10.27 8.07
C VAL A 139 14.69 -11.25 6.95
N GLU A 140 13.83 -12.24 7.19
CA GLU A 140 13.36 -13.17 6.15
C GLU A 140 12.69 -12.41 4.99
N LEU A 141 11.78 -11.50 5.32
CA LEU A 141 11.06 -10.70 4.34
C LEU A 141 11.95 -9.72 3.58
N TRP A 142 12.89 -9.05 4.26
CA TRP A 142 13.87 -8.19 3.57
C TRP A 142 14.83 -9.01 2.71
N THR A 143 15.21 -10.21 3.14
CA THR A 143 16.06 -11.11 2.34
C THR A 143 15.35 -11.49 1.04
N GLU A 144 14.08 -11.85 1.12
CA GLU A 144 13.26 -12.11 -0.07
C GLU A 144 13.14 -10.88 -0.97
N LEU A 145 12.81 -9.70 -0.43
CA LEU A 145 12.75 -8.44 -1.19
C LEU A 145 14.07 -8.08 -1.85
N SER A 146 15.19 -8.32 -1.16
CA SER A 146 16.52 -8.08 -1.69
C SER A 146 16.87 -8.98 -2.87
N ARG A 147 16.06 -9.96 -3.26
CA ARG A 147 16.27 -10.76 -4.48
C ARG A 147 15.42 -10.27 -5.65
N ARG A 148 14.49 -9.35 -5.41
CA ARG A 148 13.55 -8.82 -6.42
C ARG A 148 14.14 -7.61 -7.15
N GLU A 149 13.40 -7.13 -8.14
CA GLU A 149 13.71 -5.90 -8.87
C GLU A 149 13.45 -4.64 -8.03
N GLU A 150 14.02 -3.52 -8.47
CA GLU A 150 13.87 -2.20 -7.86
C GLU A 150 12.40 -1.73 -7.77
N PRO A 151 12.05 -0.82 -6.83
CA PRO A 151 12.95 -0.02 -5.97
C PRO A 151 13.18 -0.58 -4.56
N LEU A 152 12.36 -1.54 -4.11
CA LEU A 152 12.39 -1.99 -2.71
C LEU A 152 13.58 -2.92 -2.40
N ALA A 153 14.28 -3.39 -3.42
CA ALA A 153 15.44 -4.25 -3.27
C ALA A 153 16.61 -3.55 -2.57
N VAL A 154 16.91 -2.29 -2.92
CA VAL A 154 17.93 -1.48 -2.23
C VAL A 154 17.50 -1.14 -0.80
N ASP A 155 16.23 -0.77 -0.61
CA ASP A 155 15.67 -0.50 0.73
C ASP A 155 15.80 -1.70 1.67
N ALA A 156 15.53 -2.90 1.17
CA ALA A 156 15.67 -4.13 1.93
C ALA A 156 17.14 -4.43 2.28
N LEU A 157 18.07 -4.25 1.33
CA LEU A 157 19.51 -4.42 1.58
C LEU A 157 20.04 -3.43 2.63
N GLU A 158 19.55 -2.19 2.62
CA GLU A 158 19.91 -1.20 3.62
C GLU A 158 19.45 -1.58 5.03
N GLU A 159 18.22 -2.08 5.16
CA GLU A 159 17.68 -2.57 6.42
C GLU A 159 18.41 -3.82 6.93
N LEU A 160 18.79 -4.73 6.03
CA LEU A 160 19.64 -5.89 6.36
C LEU A 160 21.01 -5.44 6.87
N ALA A 161 21.65 -4.47 6.20
CA ALA A 161 22.92 -3.92 6.65
C ALA A 161 22.81 -3.28 8.06
N ILE A 162 21.72 -2.54 8.33
CA ILE A 162 21.44 -1.97 9.66
C ILE A 162 21.28 -3.09 10.70
N HIS A 163 20.52 -4.14 10.37
CA HIS A 163 20.25 -5.24 11.27
C HIS A 163 21.54 -5.96 11.66
N TYR A 164 22.37 -6.34 10.68
CA TYR A 164 23.62 -7.05 10.94
C TYR A 164 24.63 -6.19 11.70
N GLU A 165 24.72 -4.88 11.43
CA GLU A 165 25.62 -3.95 12.14
C GLU A 165 25.22 -3.78 13.62
N HIS A 166 23.93 -3.55 13.89
CA HIS A 166 23.49 -3.12 15.22
C HIS A 166 22.98 -4.24 16.11
N ARG A 167 22.36 -5.28 15.53
CA ARG A 167 21.75 -6.39 16.28
C ARG A 167 22.65 -7.61 16.32
N CYS A 168 23.13 -8.07 15.17
CA CYS A 168 24.02 -9.25 15.11
C CYS A 168 25.45 -8.92 15.51
N ARG A 169 25.85 -7.63 15.46
CA ARG A 169 27.24 -7.19 15.59
C ARG A 169 28.17 -7.86 14.56
N ASP A 170 27.61 -8.26 13.42
CA ASP A 170 28.32 -8.88 12.32
C ASP A 170 28.68 -7.79 11.29
N ALA A 171 29.91 -7.30 11.40
CA ALA A 171 30.43 -6.29 10.48
C ALA A 171 30.58 -6.82 9.05
N ALA A 172 30.94 -8.10 8.89
CA ALA A 172 31.14 -8.70 7.58
C ALA A 172 29.81 -8.82 6.81
N GLY A 173 28.77 -9.33 7.46
CA GLY A 173 27.42 -9.38 6.90
C GLY A 173 26.87 -8.00 6.58
N ALA A 174 27.05 -7.02 7.49
CA ALA A 174 26.63 -5.65 7.26
C ALA A 174 27.31 -5.01 6.03
N MET A 175 28.62 -5.26 5.84
CA MET A 175 29.35 -4.81 4.67
C MET A 175 28.85 -5.48 3.39
N ALA A 176 28.61 -6.79 3.40
CA ALA A 176 28.12 -7.52 2.24
C ALA A 176 26.80 -6.94 1.73
N PHE A 177 25.84 -6.68 2.61
CA PHE A 177 24.55 -6.09 2.22
C PHE A 177 24.69 -4.63 1.74
N ALA A 178 25.52 -3.81 2.39
CA ALA A 178 25.75 -2.44 1.95
C ALA A 178 26.46 -2.37 0.59
N THR A 179 27.39 -3.29 0.30
CA THR A 179 28.02 -3.42 -1.02
C THR A 179 27.01 -3.86 -2.08
N ALA A 180 26.15 -4.83 -1.79
CA ALA A 180 25.09 -5.25 -2.69
C ALA A 180 24.12 -4.09 -3.00
N ALA A 181 23.80 -3.25 -2.01
CA ALA A 181 22.93 -2.09 -2.19
C ALA A 181 23.55 -1.06 -3.16
N LEU A 182 24.85 -0.78 -2.99
CA LEU A 182 25.59 0.12 -3.89
C LEU A 182 25.69 -0.43 -5.32
N ALA A 183 25.90 -1.73 -5.47
CA ALA A 183 25.97 -2.36 -6.79
C ALA A 183 24.66 -2.18 -7.58
N ARG A 184 23.51 -2.23 -6.90
CA ARG A 184 22.20 -2.03 -7.51
C ARG A 184 21.87 -0.58 -7.87
N LEU A 185 22.38 0.38 -7.10
CA LEU A 185 22.18 1.81 -7.39
C LEU A 185 22.88 2.25 -8.71
N GLY A 186 23.86 1.50 -9.20
CA GLY A 186 24.52 1.79 -10.49
C GLY A 186 25.32 3.11 -10.49
N GLY A 187 25.95 3.40 -11.63
CA GLY A 187 26.85 4.56 -11.79
C GLY A 187 26.14 5.93 -11.83
N THR A 188 24.88 5.99 -12.27
CA THR A 188 24.10 7.22 -12.39
C THR A 188 23.57 7.75 -11.05
N SER A 189 23.49 6.91 -10.00
CA SER A 189 23.09 7.32 -8.64
C SER A 189 24.26 7.65 -7.71
N GLN A 190 25.49 7.78 -8.19
CA GLN A 190 26.65 8.11 -7.34
C GLN A 190 26.51 9.47 -6.62
N THR A 191 25.74 10.40 -7.20
CA THR A 191 25.47 11.73 -6.61
C THR A 191 24.28 11.73 -5.65
N THR A 192 23.56 10.62 -5.49
CA THR A 192 22.40 10.55 -4.60
C THR A 192 22.83 10.54 -3.13
N SER A 193 22.03 11.18 -2.25
CA SER A 193 22.26 11.17 -0.79
C SER A 193 22.40 9.74 -0.25
N ARG A 194 21.56 8.84 -0.79
CA ARG A 194 21.52 7.41 -0.46
C ARG A 194 22.87 6.71 -0.71
N PHE A 195 23.44 6.87 -1.90
CA PHE A 195 24.75 6.32 -2.26
C PHE A 195 25.84 6.80 -1.28
N ARG A 196 25.88 8.11 -0.99
CA ARG A 196 26.85 8.67 -0.02
C ARG A 196 26.69 8.08 1.38
N GLN A 197 25.46 7.84 1.85
CA GLN A 197 25.21 7.25 3.17
C GLN A 197 25.71 5.80 3.24
N LEU A 198 25.44 5.00 2.21
CA LEU A 198 25.91 3.62 2.10
C LEU A 198 27.44 3.54 2.03
N THR A 199 28.10 4.39 1.24
CA THR A 199 29.57 4.44 1.17
C THR A 199 30.18 4.81 2.52
N ARG A 200 29.65 5.83 3.21
CA ARG A 200 30.10 6.20 4.56
C ARG A 200 29.91 5.08 5.58
N ARG A 201 28.84 4.29 5.46
CA ARG A 201 28.63 3.09 6.31
C ARG A 201 29.73 2.06 6.05
N LEU A 202 30.03 1.74 4.78
CA LEU A 202 31.11 0.81 4.44
C LEU A 202 32.48 1.27 4.98
N ASP A 203 32.82 2.55 4.81
CA ASP A 203 34.09 3.09 5.31
C ASP A 203 34.20 3.06 6.84
N ARG A 204 33.08 3.23 7.54
CA ARG A 204 33.01 3.05 9.00
C ARG A 204 33.21 1.58 9.40
N LEU A 205 32.52 0.66 8.73
CA LEU A 205 32.60 -0.78 9.03
C LEU A 205 33.99 -1.36 8.76
N ARG A 206 34.65 -0.94 7.67
CA ARG A 206 36.03 -1.33 7.34
C ARG A 206 37.01 -0.91 8.43
N ARG A 207 36.98 0.36 8.84
CA ARG A 207 37.84 0.88 9.90
C ARG A 207 37.66 0.14 11.22
N LYS A 208 36.41 -0.20 11.57
CA LYS A 208 36.11 -0.95 12.78
C LYS A 208 36.68 -2.38 12.72
N SER A 209 36.49 -3.07 11.60
CA SER A 209 36.99 -4.43 11.41
C SER A 209 38.51 -4.52 11.38
N SER A 210 39.21 -3.46 10.94
CA SER A 210 40.68 -3.37 10.99
C SER A 210 41.24 -2.98 12.36
N SER A 211 40.40 -2.51 13.29
CA SER A 211 40.81 -2.13 14.65
C SER A 211 40.55 -3.24 15.69
N ASP A 212 39.78 -4.26 15.31
CA ASP A 212 39.46 -5.43 16.14
C ASP A 212 40.40 -6.63 15.83
N LEU A 213 41.43 -6.43 14.99
CA LEU A 213 42.53 -7.35 14.67
C LEU A 213 43.82 -6.86 15.35
#